data_AF-A0A520GT28-F1
#
_entry.id   AF-A0A520GT28-F1
#
_cell.length_a   1.000
_cell.length_b   1.000
_cell.length_c   1.000
_cell.angle_alpha   90.00
_cell.angle_beta   90.00
_cell.angle_gamma   90.00
#
_symmetry.space_group_name_H-M   'P 1'
#
loop_
_entity.id
_entity.type
_entity.pdbx_description
1 polymer ?
#
loop_
_entity_poly.entity_id
_entity_poly.type
_entity_poly.pdbx_seq_one_letter_code
_entity_poly.pdbx_strand_id
1 'polypeptide(L)'
;MLVYGTRLSGGRHNIVSWAREKLEAGEAIKVVHDQFRTPTYVGDLAAGVILAVVQKARGIYHVSGTTMMTPYDMVVQVATQWNFDKTLITAVTASTFKEIAERPKRTGFVCDKAINELGYRPRLFTDILKQIH
;
A
#
# COMPACT_ATOMS: atom_id res chain seq x y z
N MET A 1 2.31 -6.81 1.65
CA MET A 1 2.07 -5.92 2.81
C MET A 1 1.03 -4.88 2.41
N LEU A 2 0.08 -4.56 3.29
CA LEU A 2 -1.06 -3.66 3.00
C LEU A 2 -0.77 -2.19 3.36
N VAL A 3 -0.07 -1.97 4.49
CA VAL A 3 0.24 -0.64 5.01
C VAL A 3 1.62 -0.18 4.53
N TYR A 4 1.75 1.09 4.18
CA TYR A 4 3.00 1.68 3.69
C TYR A 4 3.19 3.11 4.22
N GLY A 5 4.43 3.61 4.13
CA GLY A 5 4.81 4.97 4.51
C GLY A 5 6.33 5.11 4.61
N THR A 6 6.80 6.26 5.06
CA THR A 6 8.23 6.50 5.30
C THR A 6 8.75 5.49 6.32
N ARG A 7 9.84 4.81 5.98
CA ARG A 7 10.49 3.85 6.86
C ARG A 7 11.22 4.59 7.97
N LEU A 8 10.88 4.28 9.23
CA LEU A 8 11.66 4.73 10.38
C LEU A 8 12.96 3.93 10.50
N SER A 9 13.99 4.51 11.12
CA SER A 9 15.26 3.79 11.36
C SER A 9 15.01 2.48 12.11
N GLY A 10 15.60 1.38 11.62
CA GLY A 10 15.37 0.02 12.14
C GLY A 10 14.02 -0.62 11.78
N GLY A 11 13.14 0.08 11.04
CA GLY A 11 11.84 -0.43 10.63
C GLY A 11 11.91 -1.53 9.56
N ARG A 12 10.84 -2.32 9.43
CA ARG A 12 10.70 -3.30 8.34
C ARG A 12 10.38 -2.59 7.02
N HIS A 13 10.82 -3.15 5.90
CA HIS A 13 10.45 -2.63 4.59
C HIS A 13 8.97 -2.87 4.32
N ASN A 14 8.34 -1.86 3.73
CA ASN A 14 7.05 -2.02 3.06
C ASN A 14 7.27 -2.10 1.53
N ILE A 15 6.20 -2.32 0.77
CA ILE A 15 6.30 -2.50 -0.68
C ILE A 15 6.94 -1.29 -1.39
N VAL A 16 6.66 -0.07 -0.92
CA VAL A 16 7.22 1.16 -1.50
C VAL A 16 8.70 1.26 -1.21
N SER A 17 9.11 1.13 0.07
CA SER A 17 10.52 1.24 0.44
C SER A 17 11.36 0.12 -0.14
N TRP A 18 10.84 -1.11 -0.20
CA TRP A 18 11.50 -2.26 -0.81
C TRP A 18 11.68 -2.08 -2.32
N ALA A 19 10.62 -1.70 -3.03
CA ALA A 19 10.69 -1.53 -4.47
C ALA A 19 11.63 -0.40 -4.86
N ARG A 20 11.58 0.73 -4.13
CA ARG A 20 12.48 1.85 -4.36
C ARG A 20 13.95 1.43 -4.20
N GLU A 21 14.29 0.83 -3.07
CA GLU A 21 15.67 0.39 -2.79
C GLU A 21 16.20 -0.57 -3.87
N LYS A 22 15.37 -1.55 -4.29
CA LYS A 22 15.79 -2.52 -5.31
C LYS A 22 15.96 -1.90 -6.69
N LEU A 23 15.02 -1.06 -7.11
CA LEU A 23 15.08 -0.42 -8.41
C LEU A 23 16.15 0.67 -8.50
N GLU A 24 16.39 1.39 -7.40
CA GLU A 24 17.49 2.36 -7.27
C GLU A 24 18.86 1.67 -7.37
N ALA A 25 18.97 0.45 -6.85
CA ALA A 25 20.16 -0.40 -7.00
C ALA A 25 20.28 -1.09 -8.37
N GLY A 26 19.33 -0.89 -9.29
CA GLY A 26 19.31 -1.55 -10.61
C GLY A 26 19.00 -3.05 -10.54
N GLU A 27 18.41 -3.53 -9.44
CA GLU A 27 18.09 -4.94 -9.25
C GLU A 27 16.75 -5.30 -9.90
N ALA A 28 16.75 -6.38 -10.71
CA ALA A 28 15.53 -6.94 -11.25
C ALA A 28 14.67 -7.61 -10.16
N ILE A 29 13.37 -7.33 -10.18
CA ILE A 29 12.40 -7.82 -9.19
C ILE A 29 11.23 -8.53 -9.86
N LYS A 30 10.75 -9.59 -9.21
CA LYS A 30 9.51 -10.28 -9.57
C LYS A 30 8.41 -9.84 -8.63
N VAL A 31 7.27 -9.42 -9.19
CA VAL A 31 6.18 -8.85 -8.40
C VAL A 31 4.85 -9.48 -8.78
N VAL A 32 4.09 -9.91 -7.78
CA VAL A 32 2.81 -10.59 -7.98
C VAL A 32 1.76 -9.65 -8.59
N HIS A 33 1.02 -10.13 -9.59
CA HIS A 33 -0.02 -9.35 -10.31
C HIS A 33 -1.43 -9.95 -10.24
N ASP A 34 -1.62 -11.11 -9.59
CA ASP A 34 -2.91 -11.81 -9.47
C ASP A 34 -3.51 -11.74 -8.05
N GLN A 35 -2.94 -10.87 -7.21
CA GLN A 35 -3.45 -10.56 -5.87
C GLN A 35 -3.78 -9.07 -5.79
N PHE A 36 -5.02 -8.75 -5.46
CA PHE A 36 -5.49 -7.39 -5.32
C PHE A 36 -5.53 -6.97 -3.86
N ARG A 37 -5.10 -5.75 -3.59
CA ARG A 37 -5.17 -5.16 -2.27
C ARG A 37 -5.34 -3.65 -2.32
N THR A 38 -5.69 -3.05 -1.18
CA THR A 38 -5.87 -1.60 -1.08
C THR A 38 -4.71 -0.99 -0.31
N PRO A 39 -3.74 -0.32 -0.97
CA PRO A 39 -2.59 0.25 -0.31
C PRO A 39 -3.07 1.28 0.71
N THR A 40 -2.63 1.15 1.96
CA THR A 40 -3.08 1.98 3.08
C THR A 40 -1.91 2.79 3.60
N TYR A 41 -1.97 4.11 3.43
CA TYR A 41 -0.93 4.98 3.97
C TYR A 41 -1.02 5.03 5.50
N VAL A 42 0.10 4.84 6.18
CA VAL A 42 0.18 4.82 7.65
C VAL A 42 -0.31 6.13 8.28
N GLY A 43 -0.06 7.27 7.63
CA GLY A 43 -0.53 8.57 8.12
C GLY A 43 -2.04 8.71 8.04
N ASP A 44 -2.67 8.19 6.98
CA ASP A 44 -4.14 8.20 6.86
C ASP A 44 -4.77 7.21 7.83
N LEU A 45 -4.15 6.02 8.00
CA LEU A 45 -4.58 5.06 9.02
C LEU A 45 -4.57 5.70 10.41
N ALA A 46 -3.46 6.35 10.78
CA ALA A 46 -3.34 7.05 12.06
C ALA A 46 -4.38 8.18 12.20
N ALA A 47 -4.60 8.97 11.15
CA ALA A 47 -5.63 10.01 11.14
C ALA A 47 -7.04 9.43 11.37
N GLY A 48 -7.38 8.32 10.72
CA GLY A 48 -8.66 7.63 10.94
C GLY A 48 -8.84 7.14 12.38
N VAL A 49 -7.77 6.60 12.99
CA VAL A 49 -7.78 6.21 14.42
C VAL A 49 -7.99 7.42 15.33
N ILE A 50 -7.28 8.52 15.09
CA ILE A 50 -7.42 9.77 15.85
C ILE A 50 -8.85 10.31 15.75
N LEU A 51 -9.44 10.33 14.54
CA LEU A 51 -10.82 10.77 14.34
C LEU A 51 -11.81 9.94 15.16
N ALA A 52 -11.66 8.62 15.17
CA ALA A 52 -12.51 7.73 15.95
C ALA A 52 -12.40 8.01 17.46
N VAL A 53 -11.18 8.25 17.97
CA VAL A 53 -10.94 8.57 19.37
C VAL A 53 -11.56 9.92 19.75
N VAL A 54 -11.27 10.97 19.00
CA VAL A 54 -11.74 12.35 19.27
C VAL A 54 -13.26 12.41 19.26
N GLN A 55 -13.90 11.73 18.32
CA GLN A 55 -15.36 11.71 18.19
C GLN A 55 -16.04 10.67 19.09
N LYS A 56 -15.26 9.93 19.89
CA LYS A 56 -15.74 8.84 20.76
C LYS A 56 -16.59 7.82 19.98
N ALA A 57 -16.19 7.56 18.74
CA ALA A 57 -16.90 6.69 17.82
C ALA A 57 -16.95 5.26 18.37
N ARG A 58 -18.10 4.59 18.19
CA ARG A 58 -18.31 3.21 18.65
C ARG A 58 -18.62 2.28 17.49
N GLY A 59 -18.32 1.00 17.70
CA GLY A 59 -18.49 -0.06 16.71
C GLY A 59 -17.29 -0.22 15.79
N ILE A 60 -17.51 -0.88 14.66
CA ILE A 60 -16.45 -1.26 13.72
C ILE A 60 -16.37 -0.23 12.59
N TYR A 61 -15.14 0.14 12.21
CA TYR A 61 -14.81 1.03 11.09
C TYR A 61 -13.68 0.42 10.27
N HIS A 62 -13.77 0.54 8.95
CA HIS A 62 -12.66 0.25 8.06
C HIS A 62 -11.92 1.52 7.71
N VAL A 63 -10.59 1.49 7.88
CA VAL A 63 -9.70 2.61 7.59
C VAL A 63 -8.62 2.10 6.64
N SER A 64 -8.77 2.39 5.36
CA SER A 64 -7.82 2.02 4.30
C SER A 64 -7.80 3.06 3.19
N GLY A 65 -6.88 2.92 2.25
CA GLY A 65 -7.01 3.59 0.95
C GLY A 65 -8.33 3.24 0.26
N THR A 66 -8.62 3.88 -0.87
CA THR A 66 -9.86 3.66 -1.66
C THR A 66 -9.62 3.00 -3.01
N THR A 67 -8.35 2.93 -3.46
CA THR A 67 -8.01 2.39 -4.78
C THR A 67 -7.46 0.98 -4.65
N MET A 68 -8.09 0.03 -5.32
CA MET A 68 -7.60 -1.35 -5.37
C MET A 68 -6.49 -1.49 -6.41
N MET A 69 -5.41 -2.18 -6.04
CA MET A 69 -4.20 -2.33 -6.85
C MET A 69 -3.57 -3.69 -6.62
N THR A 70 -2.90 -4.22 -7.64
CA THR A 70 -1.99 -5.34 -7.46
C THR A 70 -0.65 -4.83 -6.91
N PRO A 71 0.18 -5.70 -6.31
CA PRO A 71 1.54 -5.35 -5.93
C PRO A 71 2.37 -4.89 -7.12
N TYR A 72 2.17 -5.52 -8.28
CA TYR A 72 2.77 -5.09 -9.54
C TYR A 72 2.41 -3.64 -9.87
N ASP A 73 1.11 -3.27 -9.82
CA ASP A 73 0.66 -1.91 -10.08
C ASP A 73 1.31 -0.90 -9.11
N MET A 74 1.42 -1.25 -7.82
CA MET A 74 2.08 -0.41 -6.82
C MET A 74 3.54 -0.15 -7.18
N VAL A 75 4.27 -1.20 -7.55
CA VAL A 75 5.70 -1.11 -7.90
C VAL A 75 5.91 -0.33 -9.20
N VAL A 76 5.04 -0.50 -10.20
CA VAL A 76 5.09 0.30 -11.44
C VAL A 76 4.86 1.78 -11.15
N GLN A 77 3.98 2.13 -10.22
CA GLN A 77 3.79 3.52 -9.80
C GLN A 77 4.99 4.08 -9.01
N VAL A 78 5.65 3.26 -8.19
CA VAL A 78 6.94 3.62 -7.57
C VAL A 78 7.99 3.89 -8.65
N ALA A 79 8.20 2.98 -9.58
CA ALA A 79 9.16 3.19 -10.67
C ALA A 79 8.85 4.43 -11.50
N THR A 80 7.57 4.72 -11.72
CA THR A 80 7.14 5.96 -12.42
C THR A 80 7.48 7.21 -11.63
N GLN A 81 7.23 7.24 -10.31
CA GLN A 81 7.49 8.41 -9.47
C GLN A 81 8.97 8.80 -9.42
N TRP A 82 9.88 7.83 -9.34
CA TRP A 82 11.33 8.07 -9.24
C TRP A 82 12.08 7.83 -10.56
N ASN A 83 11.36 7.66 -11.68
CA ASN A 83 11.93 7.43 -13.00
C ASN A 83 12.93 6.25 -13.08
N PHE A 84 12.61 5.15 -12.39
CA PHE A 84 13.41 3.92 -12.46
C PHE A 84 13.08 3.10 -13.73
N ASP A 85 14.03 2.24 -14.12
CA ASP A 85 13.86 1.34 -15.25
C ASP A 85 12.77 0.29 -14.98
N LYS A 86 11.64 0.43 -15.68
CA LYS A 86 10.49 -0.49 -15.56
C LYS A 86 10.78 -1.87 -16.15
N THR A 87 11.80 -2.03 -17.00
CA THR A 87 12.18 -3.34 -17.55
C THR A 87 12.71 -4.29 -16.48
N LEU A 88 13.14 -3.75 -15.33
CA LEU A 88 13.54 -4.51 -14.15
C LEU A 88 12.34 -5.14 -13.41
N ILE A 89 11.10 -4.83 -13.76
CA ILE A 89 9.90 -5.30 -13.05
C ILE A 89 9.21 -6.40 -13.85
N THR A 90 9.33 -7.64 -13.39
CA THR A 90 8.63 -8.78 -14.00
C THR A 90 7.34 -9.09 -13.24
N ALA A 91 6.21 -9.06 -13.95
CA ALA A 91 4.93 -9.52 -13.41
C ALA A 91 4.93 -11.06 -13.26
N VAL A 92 4.53 -11.55 -12.10
CA VAL A 92 4.39 -13.00 -11.83
C VAL A 92 3.08 -13.30 -11.09
N THR A 93 2.70 -14.57 -11.03
CA THR A 93 1.54 -15.04 -10.25
C THR A 93 1.95 -15.46 -8.85
N ALA A 94 0.98 -15.56 -7.93
CA ALA A 94 1.20 -16.01 -6.56
C ALA A 94 1.88 -17.40 -6.51
N SER A 95 1.57 -18.28 -7.46
CA SER A 95 2.17 -19.61 -7.60
C SER A 95 3.69 -19.60 -7.82
N THR A 96 4.26 -18.47 -8.21
CA THR A 96 5.72 -18.31 -8.37
C THR A 96 6.45 -18.29 -7.03
N PHE A 97 5.77 -17.93 -5.94
CA PHE A 97 6.36 -17.84 -4.60
C PHE A 97 5.87 -18.99 -3.72
N LYS A 98 6.78 -19.67 -3.02
CA LYS A 98 6.43 -20.60 -1.94
C LYS A 98 6.01 -19.79 -0.71
N GLU A 99 4.71 -19.48 -0.60
CA GLU A 99 4.14 -18.90 0.62
C GLU A 99 3.74 -20.01 1.60
N ILE A 100 3.91 -19.77 2.90
CA ILE A 100 3.52 -20.71 3.98
C ILE A 100 1.99 -20.86 4.05
N ALA A 101 1.26 -19.83 3.62
CA ALA A 101 -0.20 -19.81 3.56
C ALA A 101 -0.67 -19.13 2.28
N GLU A 102 -1.79 -19.60 1.72
CA GLU A 102 -2.42 -18.95 0.59
C GLU A 102 -2.95 -17.57 0.98
N ARG A 103 -2.57 -16.53 0.23
CA ARG A 103 -3.17 -15.21 0.40
C ARG A 103 -4.48 -15.10 -0.39
N PRO A 104 -5.50 -14.44 0.17
CA PRO A 104 -6.72 -14.16 -0.58
C PRO A 104 -6.41 -13.35 -1.84
N LYS A 105 -7.03 -13.73 -2.96
CA LYS A 105 -6.85 -13.05 -4.27
C LYS A 105 -7.29 -11.58 -4.24
N ARG A 106 -8.20 -11.19 -3.35
CA ARG A 106 -8.73 -9.82 -3.27
C ARG A 106 -8.95 -9.41 -1.82
N THR A 107 -8.28 -8.33 -1.41
CA THR A 107 -8.34 -7.80 -0.04
C THR A 107 -8.54 -6.27 -0.06
N GLY A 108 -9.77 -5.83 0.07
CA GLY A 108 -10.11 -4.41 0.15
C GLY A 108 -11.23 -4.17 1.14
N PHE A 109 -11.43 -2.90 1.49
CA PHE A 109 -12.46 -2.50 2.44
C PHE A 109 -13.40 -1.47 1.81
N VAL A 110 -14.65 -1.49 2.27
CA VAL A 110 -15.58 -0.39 2.06
C VAL A 110 -15.41 0.57 3.24
N CYS A 111 -14.99 1.81 2.96
CA CYS A 111 -14.67 2.84 3.95
C CYS A 111 -15.81 3.86 4.16
N ASP A 112 -16.96 3.67 3.53
CA ASP A 112 -18.07 4.64 3.51
C ASP A 112 -18.47 5.10 4.91
N LYS A 113 -18.56 4.18 5.87
CA LYS A 113 -18.88 4.52 7.26
C LYS A 113 -17.85 5.50 7.88
N ALA A 114 -16.57 5.23 7.72
CA ALA A 114 -15.52 6.11 8.23
C ALA A 114 -15.50 7.46 7.50
N ILE A 115 -15.77 7.47 6.20
CA ILE A 115 -15.82 8.69 5.37
C ILE A 115 -16.99 9.57 5.79
N ASN A 116 -18.17 8.98 6.00
CA ASN A 116 -19.42 9.68 6.27
C ASN A 116 -19.53 10.10 7.74
N GLU A 117 -19.22 9.21 8.68
CA GLU A 117 -19.40 9.48 10.11
C GLU A 117 -18.19 10.17 10.75
N LEU A 118 -16.97 9.81 10.35
CA LEU A 118 -15.75 10.35 10.97
C LEU A 118 -15.12 11.48 10.16
N GLY A 119 -15.56 11.72 8.93
CA GLY A 119 -14.88 12.64 8.01
C GLY A 119 -13.54 12.09 7.53
N TYR A 120 -13.33 10.77 7.54
CA TYR A 120 -12.10 10.14 7.05
C TYR A 120 -11.88 10.47 5.57
N ARG A 121 -10.67 10.89 5.20
CA ARG A 121 -10.27 11.25 3.82
C ARG A 121 -8.95 10.57 3.47
N PRO A 122 -8.99 9.30 3.02
CA PRO A 122 -7.78 8.62 2.56
C PRO A 122 -7.24 9.31 1.31
N ARG A 123 -5.92 9.47 1.24
CA ARG A 123 -5.23 10.05 0.09
C ARG A 123 -4.93 8.98 -0.95
N LEU A 124 -4.80 9.41 -2.20
CA LEU A 124 -4.45 8.53 -3.30
C LEU A 124 -3.00 8.04 -3.16
N PHE A 125 -2.76 6.80 -3.60
CA PHE A 125 -1.43 6.19 -3.52
C PHE A 125 -0.37 7.06 -4.19
N THR A 126 -0.64 7.53 -5.41
CA THR A 126 0.22 8.44 -6.19
C THR A 126 0.56 9.74 -5.48
N ASP A 127 -0.40 10.33 -4.76
CA ASP A 127 -0.17 11.61 -4.08
C ASP A 127 0.70 11.46 -2.85
N ILE A 128 0.60 10.32 -2.17
CA ILE A 128 1.51 9.97 -1.08
C ILE A 128 2.90 9.67 -1.62
N LEU A 129 3.05 9.00 -2.77
CA LEU A 129 4.38 8.72 -3.34
C LEU A 129 5.19 10.01 -3.55
N LYS A 130 4.54 11.11 -3.96
CA LYS A 130 5.17 12.44 -4.11
C LYS A 130 5.67 13.04 -2.79
N GLN A 131 5.14 12.58 -1.66
CA GLN A 131 5.45 13.08 -0.31
C GLN A 131 6.45 12.19 0.44
N ILE A 132 6.76 11.00 -0.08
CA ILE A 132 7.73 10.09 0.51
C ILE A 132 9.12 10.49 -0.02
N HIS A 133 10.06 10.70 0.91
CA HIS A 133 11.47 11.04 0.62
C HIS A 133 12.40 9.87 0.87
#